data_AF-A0A350XZT8-F1
#
_entry.id   AF-A0A350XZT8-F1
#
_cell.length_a   1.000
_cell.length_b   1.000
_cell.length_c   1.000
_cell.angle_alpha   90.00
_cell.angle_beta   90.00
_cell.angle_gamma   90.00
#
_symmetry.space_group_name_H-M   'P 1'
#
loop_
_entity.id
_entity.type
_entity.pdbx_description
1 polymer ?
#
loop_
_entity_poly.entity_id
_entity_poly.type
_entity_poly.pdbx_seq_one_letter_code
_entity_poly.pdbx_strand_id
1 'polypeptide(L)'
;FLFGMTIYPYPGSPKFLEIEQLETNPISRGQRTNRLIAPIGKWLIWYSTKVGLQYCSQAANESLIALVSLTGAVAYYRDVIQMEYLDTVTIAPGEDGYAFRFSRTAAAAFCQRHESEWGVPIVLDQ
;
A
#
# COMPACT_ATOMS: atom_id res chain seq x y z
N PHE A 1 9.19 8.12 10.33
CA PHE A 1 8.49 7.18 9.44
C PHE A 1 7.02 7.53 9.59
N LEU A 2 6.34 7.87 8.50
CA LEU A 2 4.93 8.28 8.52
C LEU A 2 4.14 7.28 7.68
N PHE A 3 3.09 6.71 8.28
CA PHE A 3 2.20 5.77 7.62
C PHE A 3 0.78 6.01 8.10
N GLY A 4 -0.13 6.19 7.14
CA GLY A 4 -1.54 6.41 7.36
C GLY A 4 -2.35 5.54 6.41
N MET A 5 -3.40 4.92 6.94
CA MET A 5 -4.38 4.19 6.15
C MET A 5 -5.77 4.39 6.72
N THR A 6 -6.77 4.44 5.85
CA THR A 6 -8.17 4.61 6.22
C THR A 6 -9.02 3.55 5.52
N ILE A 7 -10.06 3.09 6.22
CA ILE A 7 -11.00 2.10 5.71
C ILE A 7 -12.31 2.81 5.37
N TYR A 8 -12.83 2.56 4.17
CA TYR A 8 -14.01 3.24 3.65
C TYR A 8 -15.09 2.27 3.17
N PRO A 9 -16.38 2.59 3.36
CA PRO A 9 -16.87 3.69 4.19
C PRO A 9 -16.71 3.37 5.69
N TYR A 10 -16.40 4.40 6.47
CA TYR A 10 -16.45 4.36 7.93
C TYR A 10 -17.13 5.63 8.48
N PRO A 11 -18.19 5.52 9.31
CA PRO A 11 -18.86 4.29 9.73
C PRO A 11 -19.63 3.63 8.56
N GLY A 12 -19.87 2.32 8.64
CA GLY A 12 -20.61 1.58 7.61
C GLY A 12 -20.12 0.14 7.45
N SER A 13 -20.33 -0.42 6.25
CA SER A 13 -19.73 -1.69 5.83
C SER A 13 -18.50 -1.42 4.98
N PRO A 14 -17.28 -1.57 5.52
CA PRO A 14 -16.04 -1.38 4.80
C PRO A 14 -15.99 -2.11 3.46
N LYS A 15 -15.59 -1.37 2.42
CA LYS A 15 -15.45 -1.85 1.06
C LYS A 15 -13.99 -1.86 0.64
N PHE A 16 -13.24 -0.81 0.91
CA PHE A 16 -11.84 -0.76 0.54
C PHE A 16 -11.03 0.00 1.59
N LEU A 17 -9.72 -0.18 1.53
CA LEU A 17 -8.75 0.52 2.37
C LEU A 17 -7.87 1.39 1.47
N GLU A 18 -7.73 2.64 1.85
CA GLU A 18 -6.84 3.59 1.20
C GLU A 18 -5.56 3.75 2.01
N ILE A 19 -4.40 3.63 1.35
CA ILE A 19 -3.11 4.00 1.94
C ILE A 19 -2.86 5.44 1.56
N GLU A 20 -3.04 6.33 2.53
CA GLU A 20 -2.93 7.77 2.33
C GLU A 20 -1.47 8.24 2.33
N GLN A 21 -0.66 7.66 3.22
CA GLN A 21 0.72 8.08 3.43
C GLN A 21 1.63 6.86 3.64
N LEU A 22 2.74 6.82 2.91
CA LEU A 22 3.81 5.85 3.11
C LEU A 22 5.16 6.54 2.88
N GLU A 23 5.71 7.13 3.94
CA GLU A 23 6.94 7.92 3.87
C GLU A 23 8.03 7.40 4.81
N THR A 24 9.20 7.14 4.22
CA THR A 24 10.43 6.94 4.97
C THR A 24 11.20 8.26 5.05
N ASN A 25 11.34 8.84 6.24
CA ASN A 25 12.20 10.02 6.41
C ASN A 25 13.68 9.62 6.12
N PRO A 26 14.31 10.17 5.07
CA PRO A 26 15.69 9.81 4.71
C PRO A 26 16.72 10.37 5.70
N ILE A 27 16.35 11.32 6.57
CA ILE A 27 17.30 12.19 7.30
C ILE A 27 17.68 11.66 8.69
N SER A 28 17.17 10.50 9.14
CA SER A 28 17.42 10.04 10.52
C SER A 28 18.91 9.85 10.89
N ARG A 29 19.86 9.89 9.93
CA ARG A 29 21.33 9.83 10.19
C ARG A 29 22.21 10.67 9.25
N GLY A 30 21.71 11.75 8.64
CA GLY A 30 22.56 12.65 7.82
C GLY A 30 23.18 12.03 6.54
N GLN A 31 22.77 10.81 6.15
CA GLN A 31 23.18 10.18 4.90
C GLN A 31 22.12 10.36 3.83
N ARG A 32 22.51 10.96 2.69
CA ARG A 32 21.69 11.12 1.48
C ARG A 32 21.61 9.84 0.64
N THR A 33 21.61 8.67 1.26
CA THR A 33 21.33 7.44 0.51
C THR A 33 19.82 7.33 0.36
N ASN A 34 19.34 7.17 -0.88
CA ASN A 34 17.96 6.81 -1.17
C ASN A 34 17.66 5.53 -0.39
N ARG A 35 17.07 5.63 0.80
CA ARG A 35 16.58 4.45 1.50
C ARG A 35 15.46 3.93 0.65
N LEU A 36 15.69 2.77 0.04
CA LEU A 36 14.64 2.01 -0.59
C LEU A 36 13.53 1.86 0.45
N ILE A 37 12.29 2.14 0.03
CA ILE A 37 11.10 1.85 0.83
C ILE A 37 11.09 0.36 1.23
N ALA A 38 11.84 -0.50 0.52
CA ALA A 38 12.11 -1.88 0.90
C ALA A 38 13.16 -2.01 2.03
N PRO A 39 12.94 -2.90 3.04
CA PRO A 39 11.84 -3.86 3.15
C PRO A 39 10.59 -3.32 3.86
N ILE A 40 10.70 -2.22 4.62
CA ILE A 40 9.67 -1.78 5.58
C ILE A 40 8.36 -1.41 4.90
N GLY A 41 8.37 -0.64 3.82
CA GLY A 41 7.14 -0.25 3.14
C GLY A 41 6.47 -1.40 2.41
N LYS A 42 7.20 -2.43 1.96
CA LYS A 42 6.56 -3.67 1.48
C LYS A 42 5.77 -4.34 2.60
N TRP A 43 6.36 -4.42 3.79
CA TRP A 43 5.71 -4.99 4.98
C TRP A 43 4.48 -4.20 5.43
N LEU A 44 4.50 -2.86 5.31
CA LEU A 44 3.31 -2.07 5.64
C LEU A 44 2.21 -2.18 4.61
N ILE A 45 2.55 -2.24 3.33
CA ILE A 45 1.56 -2.54 2.28
C ILE A 45 0.98 -3.94 2.51
N TRP A 46 1.80 -4.92 2.90
CA TRP A 46 1.33 -6.25 3.31
C TRP A 46 0.36 -6.17 4.50
N TYR A 47 0.70 -5.41 5.53
CA TYR A 47 -0.15 -5.22 6.70
C TYR A 47 -1.49 -4.58 6.33
N SER A 48 -1.48 -3.47 5.57
CA SER A 48 -2.70 -2.85 5.02
C SER A 48 -3.51 -3.84 4.21
N THR A 49 -2.85 -4.66 3.39
CA THR A 49 -3.51 -5.65 2.55
C THR A 49 -4.20 -6.72 3.39
N LYS A 50 -3.56 -7.22 4.45
CA LYS A 50 -4.17 -8.16 5.39
C LYS A 50 -5.37 -7.57 6.11
N VAL A 51 -5.26 -6.32 6.58
CA VAL A 51 -6.38 -5.59 7.20
C VAL A 51 -7.52 -5.43 6.20
N GLY A 52 -7.24 -5.00 4.97
CA GLY A 52 -8.25 -4.89 3.91
C GLY A 52 -8.94 -6.23 3.64
N LEU A 53 -8.18 -7.32 3.48
CA LEU A 53 -8.72 -8.66 3.25
C LEU A 53 -9.63 -9.13 4.38
N GLN A 54 -9.30 -8.78 5.63
CA GLN A 54 -10.06 -9.18 6.81
C GLN A 54 -11.35 -8.37 6.99
N TYR A 55 -11.30 -7.06 6.80
CA TYR A 55 -12.40 -6.17 7.19
C TYR A 55 -13.28 -5.70 6.03
N CYS A 56 -12.79 -5.72 4.80
CA CYS A 56 -13.55 -5.26 3.64
C CYS A 56 -14.29 -6.41 2.94
N SER A 57 -15.52 -6.14 2.50
CA SER A 57 -16.43 -7.17 1.93
C SER A 57 -16.55 -7.15 0.41
N GLN A 58 -15.69 -6.41 -0.30
CA GLN A 58 -15.71 -6.32 -1.77
C GLN A 58 -15.51 -7.67 -2.46
N ALA A 59 -16.06 -7.78 -3.67
CA ALA A 59 -15.93 -8.96 -4.52
C ALA A 59 -14.48 -9.14 -5.03
N ALA A 60 -14.19 -10.32 -5.59
CA ALA A 60 -12.84 -10.74 -5.96
C ALA A 60 -12.07 -9.75 -6.87
N ASN A 61 -12.77 -9.15 -7.84
CA ASN A 61 -12.19 -8.26 -8.85
C ASN A 61 -12.38 -6.77 -8.53
N GLU A 62 -13.07 -6.46 -7.44
CA GLU A 62 -13.30 -5.09 -6.98
C GLU A 62 -12.08 -4.58 -6.21
N SER A 63 -11.89 -3.27 -6.23
CA SER A 63 -10.79 -2.59 -5.52
C SER A 63 -10.87 -2.88 -4.02
N LEU A 64 -9.81 -3.46 -3.48
CA LEU A 64 -9.65 -3.73 -2.05
C LEU A 64 -8.69 -2.73 -1.40
N ILE A 65 -7.56 -2.47 -2.05
CA ILE A 65 -6.56 -1.49 -1.61
C ILE A 65 -6.46 -0.43 -2.68
N ALA A 66 -6.44 0.83 -2.29
CA ALA A 66 -6.18 1.97 -3.16
C ALA A 66 -5.06 2.83 -2.59
N LEU A 67 -4.31 3.50 -3.47
CA LEU A 67 -3.42 4.59 -3.08
C LEU A 67 -3.22 5.54 -4.25
N VAL A 68 -2.83 6.77 -3.95
CA VAL A 68 -2.35 7.74 -4.92
C VAL A 68 -0.86 7.95 -4.71
N SER A 69 -0.07 7.73 -5.75
CA SER A 69 1.37 7.93 -5.75
C SER A 69 1.75 9.26 -6.37
N LEU A 70 2.80 9.90 -5.86
CA LEU A 70 3.53 10.92 -6.59
C LEU A 70 4.37 10.29 -7.70
N THR A 71 4.73 11.07 -8.72
CA THR A 71 5.50 10.63 -9.91
C THR A 71 6.75 9.81 -9.55
N GLY A 72 7.48 10.23 -8.51
CA GLY A 72 8.74 9.58 -8.10
C GLY A 72 8.60 8.15 -7.56
N ALA A 73 7.39 7.75 -7.13
CA ALA A 73 7.13 6.42 -6.56
C ALA A 73 6.29 5.52 -7.48
N VAL A 74 5.90 5.99 -8.67
CA VAL A 74 5.11 5.23 -9.66
C VAL A 74 5.75 3.87 -9.98
N ALA A 75 7.06 3.86 -10.28
CA ALA A 75 7.77 2.62 -10.61
C ALA A 75 7.81 1.65 -9.42
N TYR A 76 7.83 2.14 -8.19
CA TYR A 76 7.79 1.29 -7.01
C TYR A 76 6.44 0.57 -6.91
N TYR A 77 5.32 1.29 -7.01
CA TYR A 77 4.01 0.66 -6.91
C TYR A 77 3.67 -0.24 -8.10
N ARG A 78 4.04 0.18 -9.32
CA ARG A 78 3.81 -0.60 -10.55
C ARG A 78 4.72 -1.82 -10.66
N ASP A 79 6.03 -1.66 -10.48
CA ASP A 79 7.00 -2.69 -10.85
C ASP A 79 7.42 -3.55 -9.64
N VAL A 80 7.49 -2.94 -8.46
CA VAL A 80 7.98 -3.62 -7.25
C VAL A 80 6.83 -4.21 -6.41
N ILE A 81 5.73 -3.46 -6.25
CA ILE A 81 4.53 -3.92 -5.53
C ILE A 81 3.54 -4.62 -6.46
N GLN A 82 3.59 -4.31 -7.76
CA GLN A 82 2.74 -4.90 -8.80
C GLN A 82 1.26 -4.54 -8.62
N MET A 83 1.00 -3.29 -8.22
CA MET A 83 -0.35 -2.73 -8.20
C MET A 83 -0.80 -2.37 -9.61
N GLU A 84 -2.10 -2.48 -9.84
CA GLU A 84 -2.73 -2.05 -11.09
C GLU A 84 -2.82 -0.53 -11.11
N TYR A 85 -2.24 0.09 -12.15
CA TYR A 85 -2.43 1.51 -12.42
C TYR A 85 -3.84 1.73 -12.97
N LEU A 86 -4.53 2.74 -12.44
CA LEU A 86 -5.89 3.09 -12.85
C LEU A 86 -5.88 4.32 -13.77
N ASP A 87 -5.48 5.47 -13.23
CA ASP A 87 -5.51 6.73 -13.94
C ASP A 87 -4.65 7.79 -13.22
N THR A 88 -4.45 8.93 -13.86
CA THR A 88 -3.89 10.13 -13.25
C THR A 88 -5.00 10.94 -12.59
N VAL A 89 -4.74 11.44 -11.38
CA VAL A 89 -5.67 12.24 -10.58
C VAL A 89 -5.00 13.55 -10.18
N THR A 90 -5.77 14.62 -10.01
CA THR A 90 -5.22 15.88 -9.47
C THR A 90 -5.29 15.85 -7.95
N ILE A 91 -4.14 15.83 -7.27
CA ILE A 91 -4.07 15.81 -5.79
C ILE A 91 -4.21 17.23 -5.24
N ALA A 92 -3.55 18.18 -5.89
CA ALA A 92 -3.59 19.61 -5.59
C ALA A 92 -3.48 20.42 -6.90
N PRO A 93 -3.81 21.72 -6.91
CA PRO A 93 -3.67 22.54 -8.11
C PRO A 93 -2.23 22.50 -8.67
N GLY A 94 -2.06 21.91 -9.85
CA GLY A 94 -0.76 21.75 -10.51
C GLY A 94 0.07 20.56 -10.04
N GLU A 95 -0.48 19.67 -9.20
CA GLU A 95 0.17 18.45 -8.74
C GLU A 95 -0.62 17.20 -9.15
N ASP A 96 0.00 16.42 -10.04
CA ASP A 96 -0.53 15.16 -10.53
C ASP A 96 -0.19 14.00 -9.58
N GLY A 97 -1.20 13.19 -9.32
CA GLY A 97 -1.13 11.90 -8.66
C GLY A 97 -1.44 10.76 -9.59
N TYR A 98 -0.96 9.57 -9.24
CA TYR A 98 -1.14 8.36 -10.03
C TYR A 98 -1.87 7.34 -9.16
N ALA A 99 -3.12 7.04 -9.53
CA ALA A 99 -3.97 6.15 -8.76
C ALA A 99 -3.61 4.69 -9.05
N PHE A 100 -3.47 3.90 -7.98
CA PHE A 100 -3.18 2.48 -8.02
C PHE A 100 -4.19 1.70 -7.19
N ARG A 101 -4.41 0.43 -7.56
CA ARG A 101 -5.20 -0.49 -6.76
C ARG A 101 -4.60 -1.89 -6.64
N PHE A 102 -5.06 -2.60 -5.62
CA PHE A 102 -5.20 -4.04 -5.68
C PHE A 102 -6.67 -4.42 -5.73
N SER A 103 -7.03 -5.32 -6.64
CA SER A 103 -8.24 -6.13 -6.47
C SER A 103 -8.07 -7.10 -5.29
N ARG A 104 -9.17 -7.63 -4.75
CA ARG A 104 -9.09 -8.61 -3.66
C ARG A 104 -8.24 -9.83 -4.02
N THR A 105 -8.36 -10.34 -5.25
CA THR A 105 -7.54 -11.46 -5.74
C THR A 105 -6.07 -11.07 -5.84
N ALA A 106 -5.75 -9.91 -6.41
CA ALA A 106 -4.37 -9.43 -6.54
C ALA A 106 -3.72 -9.19 -5.18
N ALA A 107 -4.48 -8.65 -4.22
CA ALA A 107 -4.09 -8.47 -2.83
C ALA A 107 -3.72 -9.79 -2.14
N ALA A 108 -4.56 -10.83 -2.29
CA ALA A 108 -4.26 -12.15 -1.74
C ALA A 108 -2.98 -12.74 -2.34
N ALA A 109 -2.82 -12.62 -3.67
CA ALA A 109 -1.63 -13.10 -4.36
C ALA A 109 -0.37 -12.33 -3.95
N PHE A 110 -0.46 -11.02 -3.74
CA PHE A 110 0.62 -10.20 -3.21
C PHE A 110 1.07 -10.69 -1.82
N CYS A 111 0.12 -10.89 -0.90
CA CYS A 111 0.42 -11.41 0.44
C CYS A 111 1.12 -12.77 0.39
N GLN A 112 0.62 -13.69 -0.43
CA GLN A 112 1.21 -15.02 -0.59
C GLN A 112 2.65 -14.96 -1.11
N ARG A 113 2.90 -14.16 -2.16
CA ARG A 113 4.26 -13.97 -2.71
C ARG A 113 5.19 -13.36 -1.66
N HIS A 114 4.72 -12.35 -0.94
CA HIS A 114 5.50 -11.67 0.09
C HIS A 114 5.89 -12.62 1.23
N GLU A 115 4.93 -13.40 1.74
CA GLU A 115 5.18 -14.37 2.82
C GLU A 115 6.07 -15.53 2.37
N SER A 116 5.98 -15.93 1.10
CA SER A 116 6.87 -16.97 0.55
C SER A 116 8.32 -16.50 0.46
N GLU A 117 8.54 -15.21 0.19
CA GLU A 117 9.88 -14.63 0.07
C GLU A 117 10.49 -14.27 1.43
N TRP A 118 9.68 -13.74 2.35
CA TRP A 118 10.16 -13.13 3.60
C TRP A 118 9.74 -13.87 4.88
N GLY A 119 8.95 -14.94 4.75
CA GLY A 119 8.32 -15.63 5.88
C GLY A 119 7.05 -14.92 6.36
N VAL A 120 6.43 -15.49 7.39
CA VAL A 120 5.23 -14.92 8.03
C VAL A 120 5.65 -14.19 9.31
N PRO A 121 5.14 -12.98 9.60
CA PRO A 121 5.40 -12.32 10.87
C PRO A 121 4.97 -13.22 12.04
N ILE A 122 5.88 -13.41 12.98
CA ILE A 122 5.60 -14.12 14.23
C ILE A 122 5.16 -13.06 15.23
N VAL A 123 4.06 -13.31 15.94
CA VAL A 123 3.71 -12.52 17.11
C VAL A 123 4.84 -12.71 18.11
N LEU A 124 5.53 -11.62 18.49
CA LEU A 124 6.45 -11.68 19.60
C LEU A 124 5.58 -11.93 20.84
N ASP A 125 5.71 -13.14 21.41
CA ASP A 125 5.07 -13.49 22.68
C ASP A 125 5.38 -12.37 23.69
N GLN A 126 4.32 -11.82 24.29
CA GLN A 126 4.42 -10.77 25.32
C GLN A 126 4.89 -11.33 26.65
#